data_AF-A0ABD7ZD29-F1
#
_entry.id   AF-A0ABD7ZD29-F1
#
_cell.length_a   1.000
_cell.length_b   1.000
_cell.length_c   1.000
_cell.angle_alpha   90.00
_cell.angle_beta   90.00
_cell.angle_gamma   90.00
#
_symmetry.space_group_name_H-M   'P 1'
#
loop_
_entity.id
_entity.type
_entity.pdbx_description
1 polymer ?
#
loop_
_entity_poly.entity_id
_entity_poly.type
_entity_poly.pdbx_seq_one_letter_code
_entity_poly.pdbx_strand_id
1 'polypeptide(L)'
;MNYEIVNQLEAGQPGWDDHKAWLKQTNTQLLVLGPLPGFYGFLKDEHLQGVDLIDTITQRRYIDHKYMFFDKAPVPEGTAVYMNEDGTISLISEGETIGSMVTYAGTRRAVKELRYQYLDGTKDLIEEYSFDGNHYSNLFYYNDDIQEIQFLNRDGKVVIREFFYEGAINLITVEDPFSGHELRRYDDIEAFREGEIARFLKPEDTAITRYMGLEMTALRHAKSHNVLRLSESPFDENSEVRGNLMAILTNEIAYIHEVQMDQASYNALALRDVPLDKAKVVTEAR
;
A
#
# COMPACT_ATOMS: atom_id res chain seq x y z
N MET A 1 -8.25 11.22 14.49
CA MET A 1 -6.98 10.46 14.42
C MET A 1 -6.06 11.16 13.42
N ASN A 2 -4.75 10.97 13.49
CA ASN A 2 -3.83 11.48 12.47
C ASN A 2 -3.32 10.31 11.63
N TYR A 3 -3.49 10.40 10.32
CA TYR A 3 -2.97 9.42 9.36
C TYR A 3 -1.99 10.10 8.42
N GLU A 4 -0.86 9.45 8.16
CA GLU A 4 -0.04 9.78 7.01
C GLU A 4 -0.32 8.79 5.88
N ILE A 5 -0.76 9.32 4.75
CA ILE A 5 -1.07 8.55 3.56
C ILE A 5 0.22 8.30 2.79
N VAL A 6 0.49 7.03 2.49
CA VAL A 6 1.64 6.60 1.70
C VAL A 6 1.19 5.55 0.69
N ASN A 7 1.71 5.58 -0.53
CA ASN A 7 1.40 4.53 -1.51
C ASN A 7 2.11 3.21 -1.18
N GLN A 8 3.40 3.28 -0.87
CA GLN A 8 4.26 2.15 -0.54
C GLN A 8 5.23 2.53 0.59
N LEU A 9 5.77 1.52 1.26
CA LEU A 9 6.73 1.67 2.35
C LEU A 9 8.02 0.93 2.01
N GLU A 10 9.13 1.65 2.15
CA GLU A 10 10.47 1.07 2.05
C GLU A 10 11.29 1.55 3.26
N ALA A 11 11.62 0.62 4.15
CA ALA A 11 12.50 0.89 5.28
C ALA A 11 13.93 1.18 4.78
N GLY A 12 14.61 2.10 5.45
CA GLY A 12 16.02 2.40 5.17
C GLY A 12 16.27 3.38 4.01
N GLN A 13 15.21 3.92 3.41
CA GLN A 13 15.35 5.07 2.51
C GLN A 13 15.97 6.28 3.24
N PRO A 14 16.71 7.17 2.55
CA PRO A 14 17.25 8.38 3.16
C PRO A 14 16.16 9.19 3.89
N GLY A 15 16.42 9.59 5.14
CA GLY A 15 15.46 10.34 5.97
C GLY A 15 14.41 9.48 6.70
N TRP A 16 14.47 8.14 6.58
CA TRP A 16 13.50 7.25 7.24
C TRP A 16 13.47 7.36 8.78
N ASP A 17 14.64 7.50 9.42
CA ASP A 17 14.68 7.60 10.89
C ASP A 17 14.03 8.89 11.40
N ASP A 18 14.25 10.01 10.72
CA ASP A 18 13.62 11.30 11.04
C ASP A 18 12.11 11.23 10.81
N HIS A 19 11.70 10.59 9.72
CA HIS A 19 10.29 10.34 9.39
C HIS A 19 9.60 9.50 10.48
N LYS A 20 10.23 8.42 10.91
CA LYS A 20 9.77 7.56 12.01
C LYS A 20 9.70 8.33 13.34
N ALA A 21 10.70 9.15 13.64
CA ALA A 21 10.70 9.98 14.84
C ALA A 21 9.51 10.95 14.85
N TRP A 22 9.23 11.59 13.70
CA TRP A 22 8.10 12.48 13.53
C TRP A 22 6.74 11.76 13.70
N LEU A 23 6.57 10.57 13.09
CA LEU A 23 5.37 9.75 13.24
C LEU A 23 5.07 9.48 14.73
N LYS A 24 6.10 9.08 15.49
CA LYS A 24 6.01 8.81 16.93
C LYS A 24 5.70 10.08 17.74
N GLN A 25 6.40 11.18 17.47
CA GLN A 25 6.23 12.45 18.19
C GLN A 25 4.82 13.04 17.99
N THR A 26 4.28 12.92 16.78
CA THR A 26 2.97 13.46 16.41
C THR A 26 1.81 12.50 16.66
N ASN A 27 2.11 11.28 17.14
CA ASN A 27 1.15 10.20 17.29
C ASN A 27 0.33 9.98 16.00
N THR A 28 1.04 10.03 14.87
CA THR A 28 0.47 9.83 13.52
C THR A 28 0.67 8.37 13.12
N GLN A 29 -0.38 7.77 12.57
CA GLN A 29 -0.36 6.40 12.08
C GLN A 29 -0.13 6.39 10.57
N LEU A 30 0.54 5.36 10.06
CA LEU A 30 0.62 5.14 8.61
C LEU A 30 -0.73 4.63 8.08
N LEU A 31 -1.15 5.12 6.92
CA LEU A 31 -2.22 4.55 6.11
C LEU A 31 -1.66 4.24 4.72
N VAL A 32 -1.43 2.96 4.45
CA VAL A 32 -0.86 2.48 3.18
C VAL A 32 -1.97 2.24 2.17
N LEU A 33 -1.81 2.77 0.95
CA LEU A 33 -2.82 2.63 -0.11
C LEU A 33 -2.69 1.34 -0.91
N GLY A 34 -1.46 0.89 -1.17
CA GLY A 34 -1.17 -0.29 -1.98
C GLY A 34 -1.14 -1.58 -1.14
N PRO A 35 -1.38 -2.75 -1.75
CA PRO A 35 -1.32 -4.03 -1.04
C PRO A 35 0.08 -4.28 -0.47
N LEU A 36 0.13 -4.68 0.80
CA LEU A 36 1.39 -4.97 1.48
C LEU A 36 1.22 -6.18 2.42
N PRO A 37 1.35 -7.42 1.93
CA PRO A 37 1.18 -8.64 2.75
C PRO A 37 2.09 -8.69 3.99
N GLY A 38 3.26 -8.04 3.90
CA GLY A 38 4.25 -7.93 4.97
C GLY A 38 4.03 -6.76 5.95
N PHE A 39 2.94 -5.99 5.83
CA PHE A 39 2.76 -4.72 6.54
C PHE A 39 2.84 -4.86 8.07
N TYR A 40 2.23 -5.91 8.63
CA TYR A 40 2.32 -6.16 10.06
C TYR A 40 3.75 -6.42 10.56
N GLY A 41 4.54 -7.19 9.80
CA GLY A 41 5.95 -7.41 10.09
C GLY A 41 6.73 -6.09 10.06
N PHE A 42 6.50 -5.28 9.03
CA PHE A 42 7.09 -3.95 8.90
C PHE A 42 6.79 -3.04 10.11
N LEU A 43 5.52 -2.93 10.52
CA LEU A 43 5.15 -2.10 11.68
C LEU A 43 5.81 -2.58 12.98
N LYS A 44 5.95 -3.89 13.15
CA LYS A 44 6.59 -4.49 14.32
C LYS A 44 8.07 -4.16 14.37
N ASP A 45 8.76 -4.32 13.24
CA ASP A 45 10.20 -4.10 13.11
C ASP A 45 10.56 -2.61 13.28
N GLU A 46 9.73 -1.71 12.73
CA GLU A 46 9.92 -0.25 12.84
C GLU A 46 9.34 0.36 14.13
N HIS A 47 8.63 -0.45 14.91
CA HIS A 47 7.89 -0.03 16.12
C HIS A 47 6.93 1.12 15.82
N LEU A 48 6.13 0.98 14.77
CA LEU A 48 5.16 1.97 14.28
C LEU A 48 3.73 1.45 14.42
N GLN A 49 2.77 2.36 14.28
CA GLN A 49 1.35 2.04 14.16
C GLN A 49 0.88 2.41 12.75
N GLY A 50 -0.04 1.62 12.22
CA GLY A 50 -0.63 1.92 10.93
C GLY A 50 -1.69 0.91 10.53
N VAL A 51 -2.34 1.23 9.42
CA VAL A 51 -3.35 0.42 8.75
C VAL A 51 -3.03 0.35 7.26
N ASP A 52 -3.40 -0.76 6.65
CA ASP A 52 -3.34 -0.96 5.21
C ASP A 52 -4.77 -0.90 4.66
N LEU A 53 -4.95 -0.24 3.51
CA LEU A 53 -6.26 -0.04 2.91
C LEU A 53 -6.91 -1.38 2.56
N ILE A 54 -6.14 -2.31 1.98
CA ILE A 54 -6.63 -3.63 1.57
C ILE A 54 -7.00 -4.46 2.80
N ASP A 55 -6.16 -4.50 3.83
CA ASP A 55 -6.45 -5.18 5.10
C ASP A 55 -7.72 -4.63 5.77
N THR A 56 -7.92 -3.32 5.69
CA THR A 56 -9.10 -2.66 6.26
C THR A 56 -10.39 -3.09 5.55
N ILE A 57 -10.39 -3.10 4.21
CA ILE A 57 -11.55 -3.49 3.41
C ILE A 57 -11.83 -5.00 3.57
N THR A 58 -10.78 -5.83 3.55
CA THR A 58 -10.86 -7.29 3.74
C THR A 58 -11.11 -7.69 5.19
N GLN A 59 -11.16 -6.71 6.12
CA GLN A 59 -11.32 -6.88 7.57
C GLN A 59 -10.31 -7.87 8.18
N ARG A 60 -9.11 -7.91 7.61
CA ARG A 60 -8.04 -8.78 8.10
C ARG A 60 -7.55 -8.28 9.45
N ARG A 61 -7.22 -9.25 10.31
CA ARG A 61 -6.57 -9.01 11.59
C ARG A 61 -5.41 -9.96 11.74
N TYR A 62 -4.23 -9.39 11.92
CA TYR A 62 -3.00 -10.13 12.09
C TYR A 62 -2.96 -10.90 13.40
N ILE A 63 -2.36 -12.08 13.35
CA ILE A 63 -2.12 -12.93 14.52
C ILE A 63 -0.65 -12.79 14.92
N ASP A 64 -0.40 -12.20 16.08
CA ASP A 64 0.97 -12.06 16.59
C ASP A 64 1.62 -13.43 16.82
N HIS A 65 2.93 -13.50 16.59
CA HIS A 65 3.78 -14.67 16.77
C HIS A 65 3.37 -15.93 15.99
N LYS A 66 2.48 -15.81 15.00
CA LYS A 66 2.17 -16.88 14.04
C LYS A 66 2.93 -16.60 12.75
N TYR A 67 3.33 -17.66 12.04
CA TYR A 67 3.73 -17.61 10.64
C TYR A 67 3.58 -19.02 10.04
N MET A 68 3.56 -19.12 8.72
CA MET A 68 3.56 -20.41 8.01
C MET A 68 4.99 -20.80 7.69
N PHE A 69 5.49 -21.89 8.29
CA PHE A 69 6.80 -22.45 7.93
C PHE A 69 6.69 -23.15 6.57
N PHE A 70 7.77 -23.14 5.78
CA PHE A 70 7.77 -23.60 4.39
C PHE A 70 7.22 -25.03 4.18
N ASP A 71 7.47 -25.96 5.12
CA ASP A 71 6.99 -27.34 5.03
C ASP A 71 5.48 -27.51 5.31
N LYS A 72 4.78 -26.43 5.68
CA LYS A 72 3.33 -26.37 5.91
C LYS A 72 2.57 -25.62 4.83
N ALA A 73 3.25 -25.17 3.77
CA ALA A 73 2.61 -24.51 2.65
C ALA A 73 1.52 -25.41 2.04
N PRO A 74 0.33 -24.88 1.72
CA PRO A 74 -0.78 -25.65 1.17
C PRO A 74 -0.56 -25.91 -0.32
N VAL A 75 0.38 -26.80 -0.63
CA VAL A 75 0.70 -27.21 -2.01
C VAL A 75 -0.20 -28.36 -2.46
N PRO A 76 -0.38 -28.58 -3.78
CA PRO A 76 -1.14 -29.72 -4.29
C PRO A 76 -0.66 -31.06 -3.73
N GLU A 77 -1.58 -32.00 -3.53
CA GLU A 77 -1.26 -33.33 -3.02
C GLU A 77 -0.20 -34.03 -3.90
N GLY A 78 0.75 -34.71 -3.27
CA GLY A 78 1.87 -35.36 -3.96
C GLY A 78 3.03 -34.43 -4.33
N THR A 79 2.91 -33.11 -4.07
CA THR A 79 4.00 -32.16 -4.32
C THR A 79 5.09 -32.26 -3.25
N ALA A 80 6.33 -32.46 -3.67
CA ALA A 80 7.52 -32.32 -2.84
C ALA A 80 7.93 -30.85 -2.73
N VAL A 81 8.04 -30.35 -1.50
CA VAL A 81 8.63 -29.05 -1.20
C VAL A 81 10.13 -29.24 -0.96
N TYR A 82 10.94 -28.93 -1.97
CA TYR A 82 12.36 -29.24 -1.99
C TYR A 82 13.21 -27.97 -1.86
N MET A 83 14.12 -27.94 -0.88
CA MET A 83 15.05 -26.83 -0.70
C MET A 83 16.36 -27.14 -1.42
N ASN A 84 16.69 -26.29 -2.41
CA ASN A 84 17.90 -26.39 -3.20
C ASN A 84 19.13 -25.92 -2.41
N GLU A 85 20.32 -26.26 -2.91
CA GLU A 85 21.60 -25.86 -2.27
C GLU A 85 21.79 -24.34 -2.20
N ASP A 86 21.23 -23.60 -3.17
CA ASP A 86 21.25 -22.14 -3.21
C ASP A 86 20.23 -21.48 -2.26
N GLY A 87 19.45 -22.29 -1.54
CA GLY A 87 18.43 -21.83 -0.60
C GLY A 87 17.08 -21.49 -1.23
N THR A 88 16.93 -21.60 -2.56
CA THR A 88 15.62 -21.52 -3.21
C THR A 88 14.78 -22.77 -2.88
N ILE A 89 13.45 -22.65 -2.97
CA ILE A 89 12.53 -23.75 -2.67
C ILE A 89 11.72 -24.06 -3.92
N SER A 90 11.87 -25.27 -4.44
CA SER A 90 11.14 -25.79 -5.60
C SER A 90 9.90 -26.57 -5.15
N LEU A 91 8.83 -26.46 -5.93
CA LEU A 91 7.63 -27.29 -5.81
C LEU A 91 7.66 -28.32 -6.93
N ILE A 92 7.81 -29.60 -6.59
CA ILE A 92 8.00 -30.69 -7.55
C ILE A 92 6.84 -31.67 -7.46
N SER A 93 6.10 -31.88 -8.54
CA SER A 93 5.02 -32.87 -8.63
C SER A 93 5.33 -33.87 -9.74
N GLU A 94 5.24 -35.17 -9.44
CA GLU A 94 5.52 -36.26 -10.39
C GLU A 94 6.90 -36.18 -11.09
N GLY A 95 7.88 -35.55 -10.43
CA GLY A 95 9.23 -35.35 -10.98
C GLY A 95 9.41 -34.06 -11.79
N GLU A 96 8.33 -33.32 -12.02
CA GLU A 96 8.34 -32.04 -12.75
C GLU A 96 8.24 -30.85 -11.79
N THR A 97 8.96 -29.77 -12.08
CA THR A 97 8.85 -28.53 -11.29
C THR A 97 7.58 -27.78 -11.70
N ILE A 98 6.62 -27.71 -10.78
CA ILE A 98 5.35 -26.99 -10.95
C ILE A 98 5.38 -25.56 -10.42
N GLY A 99 6.47 -25.16 -9.77
CA GLY A 99 6.61 -23.83 -9.22
C GLY A 99 7.75 -23.67 -8.22
N SER A 100 7.73 -22.54 -7.52
CA SER A 100 8.69 -22.18 -6.49
C SER A 100 8.02 -21.51 -5.30
N MET A 101 8.74 -21.43 -4.18
CA MET A 101 8.29 -20.75 -2.98
C MET A 101 9.29 -19.65 -2.58
N VAL A 102 8.75 -18.48 -2.29
CA VAL A 102 9.50 -17.34 -1.75
C VAL A 102 9.20 -17.21 -0.26
N THR A 103 10.23 -16.95 0.53
CA THR A 103 10.11 -16.75 1.98
C THR A 103 10.44 -15.32 2.38
N TYR A 104 9.86 -14.84 3.48
CA TYR A 104 10.22 -13.56 4.07
C TYR A 104 11.69 -13.54 4.50
N ALA A 105 12.41 -12.48 4.10
CA ALA A 105 13.79 -12.26 4.50
C ALA A 105 13.92 -12.15 6.04
N GLY A 106 15.07 -12.55 6.57
CA GLY A 106 15.34 -12.48 8.02
C GLY A 106 14.54 -13.46 8.89
N THR A 107 13.69 -14.30 8.28
CA THR A 107 12.90 -15.31 9.00
C THR A 107 13.55 -16.70 8.91
N ARG A 108 13.11 -17.62 9.76
CA ARG A 108 13.43 -19.05 9.61
C ARG A 108 12.58 -19.70 8.51
N ARG A 109 12.52 -19.12 7.30
CA ARG A 109 11.74 -19.62 6.15
C ARG A 109 10.22 -19.53 6.35
N ALA A 110 9.73 -18.39 6.82
CA ALA A 110 8.30 -18.09 6.78
C ALA A 110 7.87 -17.86 5.32
N VAL A 111 6.80 -18.51 4.88
CA VAL A 111 6.30 -18.41 3.50
C VAL A 111 5.79 -17.00 3.24
N LYS A 112 6.19 -16.44 2.10
CA LYS A 112 5.71 -15.18 1.55
C LYS A 112 4.84 -15.44 0.33
N GLU A 113 5.32 -16.28 -0.59
CA GLU A 113 4.63 -16.52 -1.87
C GLU A 113 4.81 -17.97 -2.32
N LEU A 114 3.78 -18.53 -2.96
CA LEU A 114 3.86 -19.71 -3.80
C LEU A 114 3.66 -19.26 -5.24
N ARG A 115 4.59 -19.60 -6.13
CA ARG A 115 4.60 -19.19 -7.53
C ARG A 115 4.49 -20.42 -8.41
N TYR A 116 3.32 -20.63 -8.98
CA TYR A 116 3.02 -21.73 -9.89
C TYR A 116 3.25 -21.31 -11.34
N GLN A 117 3.62 -22.29 -12.15
CA GLN A 117 3.90 -22.11 -13.57
C GLN A 117 3.21 -23.20 -14.40
N TYR A 118 2.88 -22.86 -15.64
CA TYR A 118 2.52 -23.83 -16.65
C TYR A 118 3.71 -24.71 -17.03
N LEU A 119 3.46 -25.82 -17.73
CA LEU A 119 4.50 -26.76 -18.17
C LEU A 119 5.53 -26.12 -19.11
N ASP A 120 5.18 -25.04 -19.80
CA ASP A 120 6.09 -24.27 -20.65
C ASP A 120 6.93 -23.23 -19.88
N GLY A 121 6.74 -23.12 -18.56
CA GLY A 121 7.45 -22.21 -17.66
C GLY A 121 6.82 -20.82 -17.53
N THR A 122 5.72 -20.53 -18.23
CA THR A 122 4.99 -19.26 -18.06
C THR A 122 4.24 -19.23 -16.74
N LYS A 123 4.05 -18.03 -16.17
CA LYS A 123 3.33 -17.87 -14.89
C LYS A 123 1.87 -18.30 -15.02
N ASP A 124 1.39 -19.00 -14.00
CA ASP A 124 -0.02 -19.38 -13.85
C ASP A 124 -0.68 -18.64 -12.68
N LEU A 125 -0.19 -18.90 -11.47
CA LEU A 125 -0.77 -18.39 -10.23
C LEU A 125 0.34 -17.99 -9.26
N ILE A 126 0.18 -16.84 -8.61
CA ILE A 126 0.92 -16.51 -7.40
C ILE A 126 -0.07 -16.44 -6.24
N GLU A 127 0.18 -17.21 -5.19
CA GLU A 127 -0.50 -17.07 -3.90
C GLU A 127 0.41 -16.30 -2.95
N GLU A 128 -0.04 -15.16 -2.43
CA GLU A 128 0.70 -14.41 -1.42
C GLU A 128 0.15 -14.72 -0.02
N TYR A 129 1.05 -14.80 0.95
CA TYR A 129 0.74 -15.06 2.34
C TYR A 129 1.21 -13.88 3.18
N SER A 130 0.36 -13.41 4.08
CA SER A 130 0.75 -12.36 5.02
C SER A 130 1.80 -12.87 6.01
N PHE A 131 2.47 -11.95 6.69
CA PHE A 131 3.54 -12.29 7.64
C PHE A 131 3.12 -13.29 8.73
N ASP A 132 1.83 -13.32 9.08
CA ASP A 132 1.26 -14.26 10.05
C ASP A 132 0.89 -15.64 9.47
N GLY A 133 1.16 -15.86 8.19
CA GLY A 133 0.91 -17.09 7.44
C GLY A 133 -0.50 -17.26 6.88
N ASN A 134 -1.40 -16.26 7.01
CA ASN A 134 -2.72 -16.34 6.39
C ASN A 134 -2.65 -15.98 4.89
N HIS A 135 -3.41 -16.68 4.05
CA HIS A 135 -3.52 -16.39 2.62
C HIS A 135 -4.02 -14.95 2.41
N TYR A 136 -3.25 -14.12 1.72
CA TYR A 136 -3.48 -12.69 1.51
C TYR A 136 -4.12 -12.40 0.15
N SER A 137 -3.54 -12.89 -0.94
CA SER A 137 -3.99 -12.64 -2.31
C SER A 137 -3.73 -13.84 -3.24
N ASN A 138 -4.54 -13.94 -4.29
CA ASN A 138 -4.24 -14.75 -5.47
C ASN A 138 -4.00 -13.80 -6.66
N LEU A 139 -2.94 -14.01 -7.42
CA LEU A 139 -2.66 -13.29 -8.66
C LEU A 139 -2.68 -14.29 -9.82
N PHE A 140 -3.62 -14.13 -10.73
CA PHE A 140 -3.81 -15.01 -11.88
C PHE A 140 -3.14 -14.44 -13.12
N TYR A 141 -2.43 -15.30 -13.85
CA TYR A 141 -1.69 -14.94 -15.05
C TYR A 141 -2.16 -15.76 -16.25
N TYR A 142 -2.02 -15.18 -17.44
CA TYR A 142 -2.17 -15.87 -18.71
C TYR A 142 -1.13 -15.33 -19.68
N ASN A 143 -0.31 -16.20 -20.27
CA ASN A 143 0.83 -15.80 -21.11
C ASN A 143 1.75 -14.77 -20.44
N ASP A 144 2.09 -14.98 -19.17
CA ASP A 144 2.87 -14.07 -18.31
C ASP A 144 2.23 -12.70 -18.01
N ASP A 145 1.06 -12.39 -18.59
CA ASP A 145 0.30 -11.18 -18.30
C ASP A 145 -0.67 -11.41 -17.15
N ILE A 146 -0.66 -10.50 -16.17
CA ILE A 146 -1.60 -10.53 -15.06
C ILE A 146 -3.02 -10.26 -15.57
N GLN A 147 -3.97 -11.08 -15.12
CA GLN A 147 -5.38 -11.00 -15.52
C GLN A 147 -6.25 -10.53 -14.36
N GLU A 148 -5.98 -11.03 -13.15
CA GLU A 148 -6.80 -10.77 -11.98
C GLU A 148 -5.98 -10.85 -10.70
N ILE A 149 -6.27 -9.96 -9.74
CA ILE A 149 -5.85 -10.10 -8.34
C ILE A 149 -7.08 -10.25 -7.47
N GLN A 150 -7.09 -11.28 -6.61
CA GLN A 150 -8.12 -11.48 -5.59
C GLN A 150 -7.51 -11.26 -4.22
N PHE A 151 -8.03 -10.32 -3.43
CA PHE A 151 -7.64 -10.13 -2.04
C PHE A 151 -8.64 -10.82 -1.11
N LEU A 152 -8.12 -11.60 -0.16
CA LEU A 152 -8.92 -12.47 0.68
C LEU A 152 -9.04 -11.94 2.11
N ASN A 153 -10.19 -12.18 2.74
CA ASN A 153 -10.31 -12.07 4.19
C ASN A 153 -9.55 -13.22 4.90
N ARG A 154 -9.61 -13.23 6.23
CA ARG A 154 -8.93 -14.23 7.06
C ARG A 154 -9.42 -15.67 6.84
N ASP A 155 -10.67 -15.85 6.41
CA ASP A 155 -11.25 -17.17 6.16
C ASP A 155 -10.95 -17.69 4.74
N GLY A 156 -10.10 -16.98 3.99
CA GLY A 156 -9.76 -17.33 2.61
C GLY A 156 -10.91 -17.07 1.64
N LYS A 157 -11.80 -16.11 1.95
CA LYS A 157 -12.87 -15.67 1.05
C LYS A 157 -12.48 -14.38 0.36
N VAL A 158 -12.72 -14.31 -0.95
CA VAL A 158 -12.45 -13.11 -1.75
C VAL A 158 -13.33 -11.96 -1.26
N VAL A 159 -12.73 -10.78 -1.11
CA VAL A 159 -13.42 -9.52 -0.77
C VAL A 159 -13.19 -8.45 -1.82
N ILE A 160 -12.02 -8.46 -2.47
CA ILE A 160 -11.69 -7.49 -3.52
C ILE A 160 -11.21 -8.25 -4.74
N ARG A 161 -11.66 -7.86 -5.92
CA ARG A 161 -11.08 -8.29 -7.21
C ARG A 161 -10.63 -7.08 -7.99
N GLU A 162 -9.40 -7.14 -8.50
CA GLU A 162 -8.87 -6.21 -9.49
C GLU A 162 -8.70 -6.96 -10.80
N PHE A 163 -9.35 -6.49 -11.87
CA PHE A 163 -9.24 -7.06 -13.21
C PHE A 163 -8.36 -6.20 -14.09
N PHE A 164 -7.56 -6.86 -14.92
CA PHE A 164 -6.59 -6.24 -15.79
C PHE A 164 -6.98 -6.42 -17.26
N TYR A 165 -6.78 -5.36 -18.05
CA TYR A 165 -6.92 -5.37 -19.49
C TYR A 165 -5.82 -4.50 -20.10
N GLU A 166 -5.06 -5.05 -21.06
CA GLU A 166 -3.91 -4.38 -21.68
C GLU A 166 -2.91 -3.80 -20.66
N GLY A 167 -2.70 -4.52 -19.54
CA GLY A 167 -1.76 -4.15 -18.48
C GLY A 167 -2.25 -3.06 -17.52
N ALA A 168 -3.47 -2.57 -17.67
CA ALA A 168 -4.09 -1.59 -16.77
C ALA A 168 -5.24 -2.21 -15.98
N ILE A 169 -5.42 -1.77 -14.73
CA ILE A 169 -6.61 -2.11 -13.95
C ILE A 169 -7.79 -1.32 -14.51
N ASN A 170 -8.81 -2.03 -14.98
CA ASN A 170 -9.98 -1.44 -15.64
C ASN A 170 -11.31 -1.81 -14.97
N LEU A 171 -11.26 -2.60 -13.89
CA LEU A 171 -12.39 -2.90 -13.05
C LEU A 171 -11.90 -3.36 -11.68
N ILE A 172 -12.45 -2.77 -10.63
CA ILE A 172 -12.28 -3.23 -9.25
C ILE A 172 -13.64 -3.44 -8.63
N THR A 173 -13.83 -4.57 -7.95
CA THR A 173 -15.06 -4.88 -7.21
C THR A 173 -14.74 -5.14 -5.75
N VAL A 174 -15.62 -4.70 -4.86
CA VAL A 174 -15.62 -5.08 -3.45
C VAL A 174 -16.89 -5.90 -3.20
N GLU A 175 -16.72 -7.12 -2.71
CA GLU A 175 -17.76 -8.14 -2.59
C GLU A 175 -18.04 -8.48 -1.12
N ASP A 176 -19.27 -8.93 -0.83
CA ASP A 176 -19.57 -9.58 0.43
C ASP A 176 -18.98 -11.01 0.43
N PRO A 177 -18.08 -11.38 1.35
CA PRO A 177 -17.35 -12.64 1.29
C PRO A 177 -18.21 -13.90 1.53
N PHE A 178 -19.45 -13.74 1.99
CA PHE A 178 -20.35 -14.85 2.26
C PHE A 178 -21.29 -15.14 1.08
N SER A 179 -21.82 -14.10 0.46
CA SER A 179 -22.78 -14.20 -0.64
C SER A 179 -22.17 -14.02 -2.03
N GLY A 180 -20.98 -13.41 -2.13
CA GLY A 180 -20.35 -13.03 -3.39
C GLY A 180 -21.03 -11.85 -4.11
N HIS A 181 -21.96 -11.15 -3.44
CA HIS A 181 -22.62 -9.99 -4.03
C HIS A 181 -21.68 -8.79 -4.06
N GLU A 182 -21.62 -8.12 -5.22
CA GLU A 182 -20.91 -6.86 -5.39
C GLU A 182 -21.55 -5.77 -4.50
N LEU A 183 -20.75 -5.25 -3.56
CA LEU A 183 -21.14 -4.13 -2.70
C LEU A 183 -20.76 -2.79 -3.34
N ARG A 184 -19.62 -2.76 -4.03
CA ARG A 184 -19.04 -1.57 -4.66
C ARG A 184 -18.26 -1.96 -5.91
N ARG A 185 -18.22 -1.02 -6.86
CA ARG A 185 -17.55 -1.15 -8.14
C ARG A 185 -16.84 0.14 -8.50
N TYR A 186 -15.66 0.00 -9.08
CA TYR A 186 -14.82 1.09 -9.54
C TYR A 186 -14.25 0.74 -10.92
N ASP A 187 -14.12 1.73 -11.79
CA ASP A 187 -13.67 1.51 -13.17
C ASP A 187 -12.14 1.62 -13.32
N ASP A 188 -11.44 2.09 -12.28
CA ASP A 188 -9.98 2.17 -12.22
C ASP A 188 -9.47 2.23 -10.77
N ILE A 189 -8.14 2.17 -10.62
CA ILE A 189 -7.45 2.20 -9.32
C ILE A 189 -7.52 3.56 -8.61
N GLU A 190 -7.65 4.66 -9.33
CA GLU A 190 -7.75 6.00 -8.74
C GLU A 190 -9.11 6.16 -8.06
N ALA A 191 -10.20 5.84 -8.76
CA ALA A 191 -11.56 5.85 -8.25
C ALA A 191 -11.73 4.92 -7.04
N PHE A 192 -11.11 3.74 -7.07
CA PHE A 192 -11.09 2.83 -5.93
C PHE A 192 -10.42 3.46 -4.70
N ARG A 193 -9.22 4.02 -4.85
CA ARG A 193 -8.49 4.64 -3.74
C ARG A 193 -9.24 5.85 -3.19
N GLU A 194 -9.70 6.76 -4.05
CA GLU A 194 -10.49 7.92 -3.65
C GLU A 194 -11.77 7.50 -2.89
N GLY A 195 -12.48 6.50 -3.41
CA GLY A 195 -13.73 6.00 -2.85
C GLY A 195 -13.56 5.30 -1.51
N GLU A 196 -12.59 4.39 -1.39
CA GLU A 196 -12.36 3.64 -0.15
C GLU A 196 -11.71 4.50 0.94
N ILE A 197 -10.78 5.40 0.59
CA ILE A 197 -10.21 6.35 1.56
C ILE A 197 -11.26 7.31 2.10
N ALA A 198 -12.16 7.82 1.25
CA ALA A 198 -13.27 8.66 1.69
C ALA A 198 -14.26 7.95 2.61
N ARG A 199 -14.39 6.61 2.50
CA ARG A 199 -15.20 5.79 3.42
C ARG A 199 -14.48 5.48 4.73
N PHE A 200 -13.15 5.33 4.67
CA PHE A 200 -12.33 5.02 5.83
C PHE A 200 -12.18 6.24 6.77
N LEU A 201 -11.81 7.39 6.21
CA LEU A 201 -11.51 8.60 6.98
C LEU A 201 -12.78 9.28 7.50
N LYS A 202 -12.77 9.68 8.77
CA LYS A 202 -13.86 10.41 9.39
C LYS A 202 -13.64 11.94 9.31
N PRO A 203 -14.70 12.75 9.43
CA PRO A 203 -14.57 14.21 9.42
C PRO A 203 -13.62 14.77 10.49
N GLU A 204 -13.54 14.11 11.66
CA GLU A 204 -12.63 14.48 12.75
C GLU A 204 -11.18 14.00 12.58
N ASP A 205 -10.89 13.23 11.53
CA ASP A 205 -9.54 12.78 11.24
C ASP A 205 -8.73 13.85 10.50
N THR A 206 -7.41 13.81 10.69
CA THR A 206 -6.44 14.57 9.90
C THR A 206 -5.70 13.59 9.00
N ALA A 207 -5.71 13.83 7.69
CA ALA A 207 -4.98 13.03 6.72
C ALA A 207 -3.83 13.85 6.14
N ILE A 208 -2.61 13.37 6.32
CA ILE A 208 -1.38 14.04 5.97
C ILE A 208 -0.79 13.32 4.76
N THR A 209 -0.43 14.05 3.72
CA THR A 209 0.38 13.54 2.60
C THR A 209 1.66 14.36 2.51
N ARG A 210 2.77 13.73 2.10
CA ARG A 210 4.02 14.43 1.83
C ARG A 210 4.22 14.78 0.35
N TYR A 211 3.56 14.03 -0.52
CA TYR A 211 3.77 14.10 -1.96
C TYR A 211 2.52 14.64 -2.67
N MET A 212 2.74 15.47 -3.68
CA MET A 212 1.68 16.05 -4.52
C MET A 212 1.28 15.11 -5.67
N GLY A 213 1.18 13.82 -5.38
CA GLY A 213 0.90 12.76 -6.34
C GLY A 213 -0.32 11.95 -5.94
N LEU A 214 -0.22 10.63 -6.12
CA LEU A 214 -1.30 9.67 -5.90
C LEU A 214 -1.91 9.77 -4.49
N GLU A 215 -1.08 9.91 -3.45
CA GLU A 215 -1.52 10.00 -2.05
C GLU A 215 -2.39 11.22 -1.81
N MET A 216 -2.06 12.34 -2.45
CA MET A 216 -2.87 13.56 -2.41
C MET A 216 -4.17 13.36 -3.16
N THR A 217 -4.13 12.77 -4.36
CA THR A 217 -5.33 12.50 -5.17
C THR A 217 -6.32 11.59 -4.45
N ALA A 218 -5.84 10.57 -3.72
CA ALA A 218 -6.69 9.67 -2.93
C ALA A 218 -7.56 10.40 -1.87
N LEU A 219 -7.22 11.63 -1.49
CA LEU A 219 -7.97 12.46 -0.54
C LEU A 219 -9.07 13.31 -1.18
N ARG A 220 -9.23 13.28 -2.51
CA ARG A 220 -10.15 14.15 -3.27
C ARG A 220 -11.58 14.15 -2.73
N HIS A 221 -12.06 13.00 -2.26
CA HIS A 221 -13.41 12.82 -1.74
C HIS A 221 -13.48 12.63 -0.21
N ALA A 222 -12.34 12.67 0.47
CA ALA A 222 -12.27 12.52 1.92
C ALA A 222 -12.79 13.77 2.63
N LYS A 223 -13.55 13.58 3.71
CA LYS A 223 -14.13 14.67 4.53
C LYS A 223 -13.24 15.09 5.70
N SER A 224 -12.11 14.41 5.88
CA SER A 224 -11.10 14.70 6.89
C SER A 224 -10.43 16.06 6.66
N HIS A 225 -9.75 16.55 7.69
CA HIS A 225 -8.84 17.67 7.54
C HIS A 225 -7.56 17.22 6.83
N ASN A 226 -7.52 17.40 5.51
CA ASN A 226 -6.38 16.98 4.70
C ASN A 226 -5.26 18.04 4.67
N VAL A 227 -4.02 17.60 4.86
CA VAL A 227 -2.82 18.43 5.00
C VAL A 227 -1.73 17.95 4.03
N LEU A 228 -1.16 18.87 3.25
CA LEU A 228 0.08 18.61 2.51
C LEU A 228 1.26 19.05 3.38
N ARG A 229 2.13 18.13 3.78
CA ARG A 229 3.40 18.45 4.44
C ARG A 229 4.52 18.35 3.42
N LEU A 230 4.98 19.50 2.90
CA LEU A 230 6.02 19.55 1.87
C LEU A 230 7.29 18.81 2.31
N SER A 231 7.63 17.74 1.59
CA SER A 231 8.93 17.06 1.67
C SER A 231 9.91 17.49 0.57
N GLU A 232 9.41 18.17 -0.45
CA GLU A 232 10.17 18.61 -1.61
C GLU A 232 10.23 20.14 -1.69
N SER A 233 11.14 20.66 -2.52
CA SER A 233 11.17 22.09 -2.86
C SER A 233 9.79 22.54 -3.39
N PRO A 234 9.27 23.69 -2.94
CA PRO A 234 8.03 24.25 -3.49
C PRO A 234 8.16 24.70 -4.96
N PHE A 235 9.39 24.76 -5.48
CA PHE A 235 9.71 25.14 -6.86
C PHE A 235 10.11 23.93 -7.71
N ASP A 236 9.77 24.00 -9.00
CA ASP A 236 10.18 23.05 -10.03
C ASP A 236 11.57 23.38 -10.62
N GLU A 237 11.97 22.63 -11.64
CA GLU A 237 13.26 22.78 -12.34
C GLU A 237 13.41 24.13 -13.06
N ASN A 238 12.29 24.77 -13.42
CA ASN A 238 12.27 26.09 -14.04
C ASN A 238 12.24 27.22 -12.99
N SER A 239 12.38 26.87 -11.71
CA SER A 239 12.19 27.77 -10.58
C SER A 239 10.78 28.36 -10.51
N GLU A 240 9.77 27.72 -11.08
CA GLU A 240 8.35 28.11 -10.94
C GLU A 240 7.72 27.38 -9.75
N VAL A 241 6.67 27.97 -9.16
CA VAL A 241 5.93 27.27 -8.10
C VAL A 241 5.26 26.05 -8.70
N ARG A 242 5.45 24.88 -8.09
CA ARG A 242 4.85 23.63 -8.58
C ARG A 242 3.34 23.78 -8.75
N GLY A 243 2.81 23.36 -9.90
CA GLY A 243 1.41 23.58 -10.27
C GLY A 243 0.41 23.08 -9.22
N ASN A 244 0.61 21.87 -8.69
CA ASN A 244 -0.25 21.31 -7.64
C ASN A 244 -0.20 22.13 -6.34
N LEU A 245 0.99 22.62 -5.95
CA LEU A 245 1.12 23.49 -4.78
C LEU A 245 0.40 24.81 -4.99
N MET A 246 0.60 25.44 -6.15
CA MET A 246 -0.09 26.68 -6.51
C MET A 246 -1.62 26.49 -6.49
N ALA A 247 -2.12 25.41 -7.08
CA ALA A 247 -3.54 25.08 -7.11
C ALA A 247 -4.12 24.86 -5.69
N ILE A 248 -3.35 24.27 -4.76
CA ILE A 248 -3.77 24.16 -3.35
C ILE A 248 -3.87 25.54 -2.70
N LEU A 249 -2.81 26.34 -2.82
CA LEU A 249 -2.67 27.65 -2.18
C LEU A 249 -3.70 28.67 -2.69
N THR A 250 -4.06 28.59 -3.98
CA THR A 250 -5.12 29.40 -4.62
C THR A 250 -6.52 28.79 -4.48
N ASN A 251 -6.64 27.66 -3.78
CA ASN A 251 -7.89 26.94 -3.51
C ASN A 251 -8.60 26.33 -4.74
N GLU A 252 -7.90 26.13 -5.85
CA GLU A 252 -8.36 25.28 -6.97
C GLU A 252 -8.40 23.81 -6.56
N ILE A 253 -7.40 23.36 -5.78
CA ILE A 253 -7.44 22.10 -5.03
C ILE A 253 -7.96 22.41 -3.62
N ALA A 254 -9.29 22.35 -3.48
CA ALA A 254 -9.99 22.72 -2.24
C ALA A 254 -9.97 21.62 -1.17
N TYR A 255 -9.79 20.36 -1.55
CA TYR A 255 -9.80 19.24 -0.61
C TYR A 255 -8.52 19.15 0.24
N ILE A 256 -7.47 19.94 -0.06
CA ILE A 256 -6.32 20.14 0.83
C ILE A 256 -6.50 21.46 1.57
N HIS A 257 -6.51 21.40 2.90
CA HIS A 257 -6.92 22.50 3.77
C HIS A 257 -5.73 23.25 4.37
N GLU A 258 -4.61 22.58 4.61
CA GLU A 258 -3.40 23.15 5.19
C GLU A 258 -2.16 22.67 4.40
N VAL A 259 -1.19 23.57 4.20
CA VAL A 259 0.13 23.25 3.66
C VAL A 259 1.19 23.53 4.73
N GLN A 260 1.82 22.49 5.25
CA GLN A 260 2.91 22.58 6.19
C GLN A 260 4.25 22.63 5.46
N MET A 261 5.09 23.60 5.81
CA MET A 261 6.41 23.81 5.20
C MET A 261 7.39 24.42 6.19
N ASP A 262 8.69 24.40 5.86
CA ASP A 262 9.69 25.12 6.65
C ASP A 262 9.64 26.64 6.43
N GLN A 263 10.35 27.39 7.28
CA GLN A 263 10.38 28.86 7.20
C GLN A 263 11.01 29.37 5.90
N ALA A 264 11.99 28.63 5.35
CA ALA A 264 12.68 29.04 4.13
C ALA A 264 11.73 28.99 2.92
N SER A 265 10.98 27.90 2.79
CA SER A 265 9.96 27.68 1.76
C SER A 265 8.84 28.71 1.87
N TYR A 266 8.36 28.98 3.08
CA TYR A 266 7.34 30.01 3.32
C TYR A 266 7.82 31.39 2.84
N ASN A 267 9.03 31.79 3.24
CA ASN A 267 9.59 33.08 2.85
C ASN A 267 9.81 33.17 1.34
N ALA A 268 10.28 32.09 0.71
CA ALA A 268 10.52 32.05 -0.72
C ALA A 268 9.22 32.19 -1.54
N LEU A 269 8.12 31.60 -1.07
CA LEU A 269 6.80 31.78 -1.67
C LEU A 269 6.25 33.20 -1.42
N ALA A 270 6.42 33.73 -0.20
CA ALA A 270 5.98 35.07 0.16
C ALA A 270 6.66 36.16 -0.71
N LEU A 271 7.94 35.99 -1.03
CA LEU A 271 8.69 36.90 -1.90
C LEU A 271 8.17 36.94 -3.35
N ARG A 272 7.34 35.97 -3.74
CA ARG A 272 6.73 35.88 -5.08
C ARG A 272 5.25 36.22 -5.08
N ASP A 273 4.77 36.87 -4.01
CA ASP A 273 3.37 37.27 -3.83
C ASP A 273 2.38 36.10 -3.97
N VAL A 274 2.80 34.89 -3.60
CA VAL A 274 1.93 33.69 -3.56
C VAL A 274 0.96 33.82 -2.37
N PRO A 275 -0.33 33.49 -2.51
CA PRO A 275 -1.25 33.45 -1.37
C PRO A 275 -0.84 32.36 -0.38
N LEU A 276 -0.74 32.72 0.90
CA LEU A 276 -0.23 31.84 1.96
C LEU A 276 -1.26 31.58 3.07
N ASP A 277 -2.54 31.82 2.83
CA ASP A 277 -3.61 31.63 3.83
C ASP A 277 -3.71 30.18 4.33
N LYS A 278 -3.39 29.21 3.46
CA LYS A 278 -3.32 27.78 3.83
C LYS A 278 -1.94 27.36 4.35
N ALA A 279 -0.92 28.22 4.25
CA ALA A 279 0.44 27.85 4.58
C ALA A 279 0.73 28.01 6.07
N LYS A 280 1.40 27.01 6.64
CA LYS A 280 1.81 27.00 8.05
C LYS A 280 3.27 26.60 8.17
N VAL A 281 4.03 27.45 8.84
CA VAL A 281 5.42 27.15 9.16
C VAL A 281 5.46 26.10 10.27
N VAL A 282 6.16 25.00 10.00
CA VAL A 282 6.43 23.94 10.99
C VAL A 282 7.94 23.77 11.14
N THR A 283 8.39 23.54 12.36
CA THR A 283 9.77 23.16 12.63
C THR A 283 9.91 21.67 12.29
N GLU A 284 10.91 21.31 11.49
CA GLU A 284 11.28 19.89 11.38
C GLU A 284 11.81 19.40 12.72
N ALA A 285 11.35 18.22 13.14
CA ALA A 285 11.95 17.53 14.28
C ALA A 285 13.37 17.13 13.83
N ARG A 286 14.38 17.71 14.48
CA ARG A 286 15.78 17.31 14.35
C ARG A 286 16.07 16.07 15.18
#